data_AF-A0A816GB62-F1
#
_entry.id   AF-A0A816GB62-F1
#
_cell.length_a   1.000
_cell.length_b   1.000
_cell.length_c   1.000
_cell.angle_alpha   90.00
_cell.angle_beta   90.00
_cell.angle_gamma   90.00
#
_symmetry.space_group_name_H-M   'P 1'
#
loop_
_entity.id
_entity.type
_entity.pdbx_description
1 polymer ?
#
loop_
_entity_poly.entity_id
_entity_poly.type
_entity_poly.pdbx_seq_one_letter_code
_entity_poly.pdbx_strand_id
1 'polypeptide(L)'
;MSLKAFPIIFFNMGGEMIYILEQRLSAQEIIDQKSVKVVNDVVSAMFETKFLEQILRPQELYPNKYVKHIFEKLAHSSIMRLNEASMDK
;
A
#
# COMPACT_ATOMS: atom_id res chain seq x y z
N MET A 1 7.42 23.35 4.78
CA MET A 1 6.08 22.75 4.68
C MET A 1 5.91 21.83 5.91
N SER A 2 4.81 21.08 6.09
CA SER A 2 4.66 20.23 7.28
C SER A 2 5.58 19.00 7.22
N LEU A 3 6.61 18.97 8.07
CA LEU A 3 7.64 17.91 8.10
C LEU A 3 7.15 16.56 8.65
N LYS A 4 5.90 16.46 9.12
CA LYS A 4 5.31 15.26 9.72
C LYS A 4 4.01 14.83 9.06
N ALA A 5 3.66 15.42 7.92
CA ALA A 5 2.43 15.08 7.21
C ALA A 5 2.53 13.74 6.45
N PHE A 6 3.74 13.33 6.05
CA PHE A 6 3.94 12.15 5.20
C PHE A 6 3.44 10.82 5.82
N PRO A 7 3.73 10.49 7.10
CA PRO A 7 3.19 9.28 7.73
C PRO A 7 1.66 9.22 7.72
N ILE A 8 1.00 10.35 7.99
CA ILE A 8 -0.47 10.41 8.07
C ILE A 8 -1.08 10.10 6.70
N ILE A 9 -0.54 10.71 5.64
CA ILE A 9 -0.96 10.46 4.26
C ILE A 9 -0.70 9.00 3.88
N PHE A 10 0.48 8.48 4.23
CA PHE A 10 0.85 7.10 3.93
C PHE A 10 -0.12 6.09 4.55
N PHE A 11 -0.45 6.23 5.84
CA PHE A 11 -1.40 5.33 6.50
C PHE A 11 -2.83 5.49 5.97
N ASN A 12 -3.25 6.72 5.63
CA ASN A 12 -4.57 6.96 5.06
C ASN A 12 -4.73 6.27 3.68
N MET A 13 -3.80 6.53 2.76
CA MET A 13 -3.80 5.92 1.42
C MET A 13 -3.56 4.41 1.48
N GLY A 14 -2.70 3.94 2.39
CA GLY A 14 -2.45 2.52 2.60
C GLY A 14 -3.67 1.78 3.12
N GLY A 15 -4.44 2.39 4.03
CA GLY A 15 -5.72 1.85 4.50
C GLY A 15 -6.74 1.74 3.37
N GLU A 16 -6.86 2.77 2.53
CA GLU A 16 -7.74 2.76 1.36
C GLU A 16 -7.33 1.66 0.36
N MET A 17 -6.03 1.50 0.12
CA MET A 17 -5.50 0.43 -0.74
C MET A 17 -5.86 -0.96 -0.21
N ILE A 18 -5.71 -1.22 1.10
CA ILE A 18 -6.07 -2.50 1.71
C ILE A 18 -7.57 -2.77 1.56
N TYR A 19 -8.41 -1.76 1.82
CA TYR A 19 -9.86 -1.88 1.67
C TYR A 19 -10.27 -2.22 0.23
N ILE A 20 -9.72 -1.49 -0.76
CA ILE A 20 -9.98 -1.75 -2.18
C ILE A 20 -9.51 -3.16 -2.58
N LEU A 21 -8.35 -3.58 -2.07
CA LEU A 21 -7.79 -4.89 -2.36
C LEU A 21 -8.66 -6.02 -1.80
N GLU A 22 -9.16 -5.88 -0.57
CA GLU A 22 -10.11 -6.84 0.03
C GLU A 22 -11.40 -6.93 -0.78
N GLN A 23 -11.99 -5.80 -1.17
CA GLN A 23 -13.21 -5.77 -1.99
C GLN A 23 -13.01 -6.47 -3.34
N ARG A 24 -11.85 -6.28 -3.98
CA ARG A 24 -11.52 -6.94 -5.25
C ARG A 24 -11.32 -8.45 -5.10
N LEU A 25 -10.63 -8.87 -4.03
CA LEU A 25 -10.43 -10.28 -3.71
C LEU A 25 -11.76 -11.00 -3.50
N SER A 26 -12.67 -10.35 -2.76
CA SER A 26 -14.02 -10.86 -2.52
C SER A 26 -14.84 -10.95 -3.81
N ALA A 27 -14.80 -9.92 -4.67
CA ALA A 27 -15.53 -9.91 -5.94
C ALA A 27 -15.04 -10.94 -6.97
N GLN A 28 -13.79 -11.41 -6.84
CA GLN A 28 -13.20 -12.43 -7.72
C GLN A 28 -13.41 -13.87 -7.19
N GLU A 29 -14.15 -14.06 -6.10
CA GLU A 29 -14.37 -15.36 -5.42
C GLU A 29 -13.05 -16.12 -5.17
N ILE A 30 -11.97 -15.38 -4.87
CA ILE A 30 -10.67 -15.99 -4.57
C ILE A 30 -10.78 -16.75 -3.24
N ILE A 31 -10.25 -17.97 -3.20
CA ILE A 31 -10.16 -18.81 -1.99
C ILE A 31 -9.69 -17.95 -0.80
N ASP A 32 -10.46 -17.95 0.28
CA ASP A 32 -10.23 -17.11 1.47
C ASP A 32 -8.78 -17.16 1.98
N GLN A 33 -8.16 -18.35 1.96
CA GLN A 33 -6.76 -18.52 2.38
C GLN A 33 -5.77 -17.73 1.52
N LYS A 34 -6.01 -17.62 0.20
CA LYS A 34 -5.17 -16.81 -0.70
C LYS A 34 -5.45 -15.33 -0.48
N SER A 35 -6.71 -14.94 -0.30
CA SER A 35 -7.11 -13.56 -0.01
C SER A 35 -6.43 -13.04 1.27
N VAL A 36 -6.52 -13.81 2.36
CA VAL A 36 -5.87 -13.49 3.64
C VAL A 36 -4.36 -13.39 3.49
N LYS A 37 -3.73 -14.29 2.71
CA LYS A 37 -2.29 -14.23 2.47
C LYS A 37 -1.87 -12.95 1.74
N VAL A 38 -2.61 -12.56 0.69
CA VAL A 38 -2.32 -11.34 -0.08
C VAL A 38 -2.41 -10.11 0.81
N VAL A 39 -3.47 -9.97 1.61
CA VAL A 39 -3.62 -8.86 2.55
C VAL A 39 -2.49 -8.87 3.59
N ASN A 40 -2.15 -10.03 4.14
CA ASN A 40 -1.09 -10.15 5.14
C ASN A 40 0.30 -9.79 4.57
N ASP A 41 0.60 -10.19 3.33
CA ASP A 41 1.86 -9.85 2.66
C ASP A 41 1.99 -8.32 2.44
N VAL A 42 0.88 -7.64 2.08
CA VAL A 42 0.83 -6.17 1.91
C VAL A 42 1.00 -5.47 3.26
N VAL A 43 0.24 -5.87 4.28
CA VAL A 43 0.34 -5.29 5.63
C VAL A 43 1.75 -5.51 6.20
N SER A 44 2.32 -6.71 6.05
CA SER A 44 3.68 -7.00 6.50
C SER A 44 4.71 -6.11 5.82
N ALA A 45 4.55 -5.81 4.53
CA ALA A 45 5.42 -4.88 3.81
C ALA A 45 5.23 -3.42 4.26
N MET A 46 3.99 -3.01 4.54
CA MET A 46 3.68 -1.65 5.05
C MET A 46 4.25 -1.40 6.44
N PHE A 47 4.31 -2.43 7.29
CA PHE A 47 4.79 -2.36 8.67
C PHE A 47 6.21 -2.90 8.86
N GLU A 48 6.98 -3.05 7.77
CA GLU A 48 8.38 -3.43 7.85
C GLU A 48 9.17 -2.35 8.61
N THR A 49 9.98 -2.76 9.60
CA THR A 49 10.59 -1.83 10.56
C THR A 49 11.47 -0.78 9.88
N LYS A 50 12.30 -1.18 8.91
CA LYS A 50 13.20 -0.22 8.23
C LYS A 50 12.43 0.77 7.38
N PHE A 51 11.34 0.32 6.77
CA PHE A 51 10.45 1.17 6.00
C PHE A 51 9.70 2.16 6.89
N LEU A 52 9.12 1.70 8.01
CA LEU A 52 8.49 2.59 8.99
C LEU A 52 9.45 3.64 9.55
N GLU A 53 10.69 3.26 9.85
CA GLU A 53 11.75 4.19 10.26
C GLU A 53 12.08 5.23 9.19
N GLN A 54 11.90 4.93 7.90
CA GLN A 54 12.07 5.91 6.82
C GLN A 54 10.88 6.85 6.73
N ILE A 55 9.66 6.32 6.78
CA ILE A 55 8.42 7.10 6.67
C ILE A 55 8.26 8.06 7.84
N LEU A 56 8.56 7.61 9.06
CA LEU A 56 8.38 8.37 10.30
C LEU A 56 9.46 9.43 10.53
N ARG A 57 10.53 9.48 9.72
CA ARG A 57 11.50 10.55 9.79
C ARG A 57 10.84 11.89 9.45
N PRO A 58 11.16 12.97 10.18
CA PRO A 58 10.75 14.30 9.78
C PRO A 58 11.30 14.60 8.37
N GLN A 59 10.41 14.78 7.41
CA GLN A 59 10.77 15.01 6.02
C GLN A 59 9.71 15.84 5.32
N GLU A 60 10.15 16.58 4.30
CA GLU A 60 9.21 17.23 3.39
C GLU A 60 8.39 16.19 2.63
N LEU A 61 7.20 16.59 2.18
CA LEU A 61 6.31 15.71 1.43
C LEU A 61 7.00 15.26 0.14
N TYR A 62 6.96 13.95 -0.10
CA TYR A 62 7.43 13.43 -1.39
C TYR A 62 6.52 13.94 -2.52
N PRO A 63 7.09 14.22 -3.71
CA PRO A 63 6.29 14.44 -4.90
C PRO A 63 5.37 13.24 -5.17
N ASN A 64 4.15 13.49 -5.65
CA ASN A 64 3.12 12.46 -5.90
C ASN A 64 3.66 11.24 -6.69
N LYS A 65 4.59 11.45 -7.63
CA LYS A 65 5.23 10.38 -8.41
C LYS A 65 5.95 9.34 -7.53
N TYR A 66 6.62 9.78 -6.47
CA TYR A 66 7.31 8.87 -5.54
C TYR A 66 6.33 8.14 -4.64
N VAL A 67 5.27 8.82 -4.18
CA VAL A 67 4.19 8.20 -3.39
C VAL A 67 3.53 7.08 -4.20
N LYS A 68 3.19 7.34 -5.47
CA LYS A 68 2.66 6.34 -6.40
C LYS A 68 3.60 5.13 -6.52
N HIS A 69 4.90 5.37 -6.69
CA HIS A 69 5.88 4.29 -6.82
C HIS A 69 6.02 3.42 -5.55
N ILE A 70 5.84 4.01 -4.37
CA ILE A 70 5.81 3.25 -3.11
C ILE A 70 4.61 2.31 -3.09
N PHE A 71 3.42 2.81 -3.43
CA PHE A 71 2.20 1.99 -3.45
C PHE A 71 2.20 0.94 -4.57
N GLU A 72 2.80 1.23 -5.73
CA GLU A 72 3.08 0.22 -6.77
C GLU A 72 3.92 -0.92 -6.21
N LYS A 73 5.00 -0.61 -5.49
CA LYS A 73 5.85 -1.65 -4.87
C LYS A 73 5.12 -2.45 -3.80
N LEU A 74 4.27 -1.81 -3.00
CA LEU A 74 3.45 -2.50 -1.98
C LEU A 74 2.38 -3.39 -2.61
N ALA A 75 1.76 -2.97 -3.70
CA ALA A 75 0.84 -3.83 -4.45
C ALA A 75 1.56 -5.04 -5.04
N HIS A 76 2.76 -4.83 -5.59
CA HIS A 76 3.60 -5.87 -6.20
C HIS A 76 4.31 -6.76 -5.18
N SER A 77 4.35 -6.40 -3.90
CA SER A 77 4.88 -7.28 -2.85
C SER A 77 3.96 -8.49 -2.59
N SER A 78 2.70 -8.39 -3.01
CA SER A 78 1.78 -9.52 -3.02
C SER A 78 1.90 -10.34 -4.30
N ILE A 79 1.55 -11.63 -4.23
CA ILE A 79 1.55 -12.55 -5.39
C ILE A 79 0.55 -12.09 -6.48
N MET A 80 -0.41 -11.23 -6.14
CA MET A 80 -1.34 -10.66 -7.12
C MET A 80 -0.70 -9.49 -7.86
N ARG A 81 -0.40 -9.70 -9.15
CA ARG A 81 -0.17 -8.61 -10.09
C ARG A 81 -1.49 -7.86 -10.32
N LEU A 82 -1.62 -6.66 -9.75
CA LEU A 82 -2.70 -5.75 -10.13
C LEU A 82 -2.53 -5.38 -11.61
N ASN A 83 -3.62 -5.39 -12.37
CA ASN A 83 -3.63 -5.01 -13.78
C ASN A 83 -3.44 -3.47 -13.90
N GLU A 84 -2.59 -3.01 -14.83
CA GLU A 84 -2.16 -1.60 -14.98
C GLU A 84 -3.33 -0.59 -14.98
N ALA A 85 -4.49 -0.97 -15.54
CA ALA A 85 -5.71 -0.16 -15.59
C ALA A 85 -6.26 0.29 -14.22
N SER A 86 -5.77 -0.28 -13.12
CA SER A 86 -6.19 0.07 -11.76
C SER A 86 -5.29 1.09 -11.05
N MET A 87 -4.08 1.32 -11.55
CA MET A 87 -3.07 2.18 -10.91
C MET A 87 -3.06 3.62 -11.44
N ASP A 88 -3.81 3.87 -12.52
CA ASP A 88 -3.93 5.18 -13.19
C ASP A 88 -5.22 5.96 -12.85
N LYS A 89 -6.06 5.41 -11.97
CA LYS A 89 -7.23 6.12 -11.44
C LYS A 89 -6.92 6.88 -10.17
#